data_AF-A0A382Y4W2-F1
#
_entry.id   AF-A0A382Y4W2-F1
#
_cell.length_a   1.000
_cell.length_b   1.000
_cell.length_c   1.000
_cell.angle_alpha   90.00
_cell.angle_beta   90.00
_cell.angle_gamma   90.00
#
_symmetry.space_group_name_H-M   'P 1'
#
loop_
_entity.id
_entity.type
_entity.pdbx_description
1 polymer ?
#
loop_
_entity_poly.entity_id
_entity_poly.type
_entity_poly.pdbx_seq_one_letter_code
_entity_poly.pdbx_strand_id
1 'polypeptide(L)'
;MFKYYATGKTLPNHVKYMISFFILLMSSFSAYFVWLVSTKGDGTLQDPSSWDGADPGFGSGTILLVGLIGILYVFTRVKSRK
;
A
#
# COMPACT_ATOMS: atom_id res chain seq x y z
N MET A 1 16.88 -2.20 -30.04
CA MET A 1 16.50 -1.40 -28.85
C MET A 1 15.10 -0.79 -28.96
N PHE A 2 14.79 -0.01 -30.01
CA PHE A 2 13.49 0.69 -30.11
C PHE A 2 12.26 -0.24 -30.00
N LYS A 3 12.24 -1.38 -30.72
CA LYS A 3 11.17 -2.39 -30.62
C LYS A 3 10.96 -2.95 -29.20
N TYR A 4 12.02 -3.04 -28.39
CA TYR A 4 11.91 -3.51 -27.01
C TYR A 4 11.11 -2.53 -26.14
N TYR A 5 11.33 -1.22 -26.29
CA TYR A 5 10.61 -0.18 -25.56
C TYR A 5 9.26 0.21 -26.18
N ALA A 6 9.11 0.06 -27.51
CA ALA A 6 7.91 0.45 -28.23
C ALA A 6 6.74 -0.56 -28.12
N THR A 7 6.97 -1.80 -27.70
CA THR A 7 5.96 -2.88 -27.76
C THR A 7 5.09 -3.00 -26.50
N GLY A 8 5.14 -2.04 -25.55
CA GLY A 8 4.34 -2.11 -24.34
C GLY A 8 4.64 -3.38 -23.53
N LYS A 9 5.84 -3.44 -22.93
CA LYS A 9 6.36 -4.65 -22.28
C LYS A 9 5.38 -5.19 -21.23
N THR A 10 4.91 -6.41 -21.47
CA THR A 10 4.30 -7.26 -20.45
C THR A 10 5.34 -7.57 -19.36
N LEU A 11 4.96 -7.48 -18.09
CA LEU A 11 5.88 -7.69 -16.97
C LEU A 11 6.07 -9.19 -16.70
N PRO A 12 7.29 -9.67 -16.39
CA PRO A 12 7.46 -11.03 -15.88
C PRO A 12 6.67 -11.23 -14.58
N ASN A 13 6.12 -12.42 -14.38
CA ASN A 13 5.27 -12.72 -13.20
C ASN A 13 5.95 -12.42 -11.85
N HIS A 14 7.22 -12.77 -11.69
CA HIS A 14 7.95 -12.51 -10.45
C HIS A 14 8.07 -11.01 -10.14
N VAL A 15 8.28 -10.16 -11.16
CA VAL A 15 8.36 -8.71 -10.99
C VAL A 15 7.00 -8.14 -10.58
N LYS A 16 5.91 -8.67 -11.14
CA LYS A 16 4.56 -8.25 -10.75
C LYS A 16 4.31 -8.50 -9.26
N TYR A 17 4.65 -9.68 -8.77
CA TYR A 17 4.54 -9.98 -7.33
C TYR A 17 5.43 -9.07 -6.48
N MET A 18 6.64 -8.79 -6.94
CA MET A 18 7.56 -7.88 -6.24
C MET A 18 6.99 -6.46 -6.13
N ILE A 19 6.42 -5.90 -7.22
CA ILE A 19 5.79 -4.57 -7.18
C ILE A 19 4.60 -4.57 -6.22
N SER A 20 3.71 -5.56 -6.31
CA SER A 20 2.57 -5.66 -5.38
C SER A 20 3.03 -5.77 -3.92
N PHE A 21 4.11 -6.51 -3.66
CA PHE A 21 4.72 -6.61 -2.34
C PHE A 21 5.28 -5.27 -1.86
N PHE A 22 5.97 -4.51 -2.72
CA PHE A 22 6.48 -3.19 -2.36
C PHE A 22 5.35 -2.19 -2.09
N ILE A 23 4.27 -2.22 -2.86
CA ILE A 23 3.08 -1.38 -2.59
C ILE A 23 2.54 -1.71 -1.20
N LEU A 24 2.33 -3.01 -0.90
CA LEU A 24 1.82 -3.47 0.39
C LEU A 24 2.72 -3.01 1.54
N LEU A 25 4.03 -3.20 1.40
CA LEU A 25 5.00 -2.87 2.42
C LEU A 25 5.01 -1.35 2.68
N MET A 26 5.15 -0.55 1.63
CA MET A 26 5.21 0.92 1.75
C MET A 26 3.90 1.50 2.27
N SER A 27 2.75 1.01 1.80
CA SER A 27 1.44 1.45 2.31
C SER A 27 1.24 1.06 3.77
N SER A 28 1.71 -0.13 4.18
CA SER A 28 1.60 -0.59 5.57
C SER A 28 2.44 0.28 6.51
N PHE A 29 3.69 0.57 6.14
CA PHE A 29 4.53 1.47 6.92
C PHE A 29 3.93 2.86 7.00
N SER A 30 3.49 3.43 5.87
CA SER A 30 2.88 4.75 5.84
C SER A 30 1.61 4.83 6.71
N ALA A 31 0.72 3.84 6.59
CA ALA A 31 -0.49 3.76 7.41
C ALA A 31 -0.17 3.59 8.90
N TYR A 32 0.84 2.79 9.24
CA TYR A 32 1.26 2.59 10.62
C TYR A 32 1.79 3.88 11.26
N PHE A 33 2.65 4.63 10.56
CA PHE A 33 3.14 5.92 11.08
C PHE A 33 2.02 6.94 11.25
N VAL A 34 1.11 7.03 10.27
CA VAL A 34 -0.05 7.92 10.37
C VAL A 34 -0.95 7.53 11.52
N TRP A 35 -1.25 6.23 11.68
CA TRP A 35 -2.02 5.72 12.80
C TRP A 35 -1.33 5.97 14.15
N LEU A 36 -0.01 5.73 14.23
CA LEU A 36 0.77 5.91 15.45
C LEU A 36 0.71 7.36 15.96
N VAL A 37 0.83 8.33 15.06
CA VAL A 37 0.85 9.75 15.40
C VAL A 37 -0.56 10.33 15.50
N SER A 38 -1.44 9.99 14.57
CA SER A 38 -2.73 10.68 14.38
C SER A 38 -3.89 9.98 15.08
N THR A 39 -3.80 8.68 15.35
CA THR A 39 -4.90 7.91 15.95
C THR A 39 -4.55 7.39 17.34
N LYS A 40 -3.39 6.77 17.52
CA LYS A 40 -2.94 6.28 18.83
C LYS A 40 -2.54 7.43 19.76
N GLY A 41 -1.77 8.39 19.24
CA GLY A 41 -1.19 9.48 20.04
C GLY A 41 -0.35 8.93 21.21
N ASP A 42 -0.55 9.50 22.39
CA ASP A 42 0.07 9.08 23.66
C ASP A 42 -0.65 7.89 24.33
N GLY A 43 -1.73 7.39 23.71
CA GLY A 43 -2.50 6.26 24.20
C GLY A 43 -1.73 4.93 24.21
N THR A 44 -2.23 3.99 25.01
CA THR A 44 -1.64 2.65 25.10
C THR A 44 -2.14 1.74 23.99
N LEU A 45 -1.27 0.91 23.43
CA LEU A 45 -1.62 0.06 22.28
C LEU A 45 -2.68 -1.00 22.63
N GLN A 46 -2.76 -1.43 23.90
CA GLN A 46 -3.67 -2.47 24.36
C GLN A 46 -5.04 -1.95 24.81
N ASP A 47 -5.21 -0.63 24.92
CA ASP A 47 -6.48 -0.02 25.28
C ASP A 47 -6.92 0.99 24.22
N PRO A 48 -7.77 0.59 23.26
CA PRO A 48 -8.29 1.48 22.23
C PRO A 48 -9.06 2.69 22.76
N SER A 49 -9.60 2.60 23.99
CA SER A 49 -10.30 3.72 24.61
C SER A 49 -9.37 4.81 25.13
N SER A 50 -8.07 4.48 25.28
CA SER A 50 -7.03 5.44 25.67
C SER A 50 -6.43 6.22 24.48
N TRP A 51 -6.85 5.92 23.26
CA TRP A 51 -6.34 6.57 22.05
C TRP A 51 -6.93 7.97 21.93
N ASP A 52 -6.05 8.98 22.07
CA ASP A 52 -6.41 10.41 22.05
C ASP A 52 -5.87 11.12 20.80
N GLY A 53 -5.64 10.37 19.71
CA GLY A 53 -5.20 10.94 18.45
C GLY A 53 -6.26 11.84 17.81
N ALA A 54 -5.80 12.91 17.15
CA ALA A 54 -6.68 13.88 16.48
C ALA A 54 -7.55 13.30 15.35
N ASP A 55 -7.16 12.15 14.78
CA ASP A 55 -7.88 11.44 13.73
C ASP A 55 -8.33 10.04 14.20
N PRO A 56 -9.63 9.70 14.08
CA PRO A 56 -10.17 8.38 14.43
C PRO A 56 -9.60 7.20 13.64
N GLY A 57 -8.71 7.42 12.68
CA GLY A 57 -8.10 6.40 11.82
C GLY A 57 -8.54 6.49 10.35
N PHE A 58 -9.18 7.57 9.92
CA PHE A 58 -9.53 7.78 8.52
C PHE A 58 -8.27 7.95 7.65
N GLY A 59 -7.24 8.61 8.17
CA GLY A 59 -5.98 8.81 7.45
C GLY A 59 -5.26 7.50 7.15
N SER A 60 -5.00 6.71 8.20
CA SER A 60 -4.35 5.41 8.07
C SER A 60 -5.21 4.39 7.31
N GLY A 61 -6.52 4.39 7.53
CA GLY A 61 -7.47 3.55 6.80
C GLY A 61 -7.49 3.84 5.29
N THR A 62 -7.46 5.12 4.90
CA THR A 62 -7.43 5.51 3.49
C THR A 62 -6.15 5.04 2.80
N ILE A 63 -4.99 5.15 3.47
CA ILE A 63 -3.71 4.69 2.92
C ILE A 63 -3.73 3.19 2.65
N LEU A 64 -4.27 2.39 3.58
CA LEU A 64 -4.41 0.95 3.38
C LEU A 64 -5.37 0.62 2.24
N LEU A 65 -6.50 1.33 2.15
CA LEU A 65 -7.49 1.13 1.09
C LEU A 65 -6.90 1.44 -0.29
N VAL A 66 -6.24 2.60 -0.44
CA VAL A 66 -5.59 3.00 -1.70
C VAL A 66 -4.44 2.06 -2.05
N GLY A 67 -3.66 1.62 -1.05
CA GLY A 67 -2.62 0.59 -1.24
C GLY A 67 -3.18 -0.71 -1.80
N LEU A 68 -4.31 -1.18 -1.24
CA LEU A 68 -5.00 -2.37 -1.72
C LEU A 68 -5.54 -2.20 -3.14
N ILE A 69 -6.15 -1.05 -3.45
CA ILE A 69 -6.59 -0.72 -4.83
C ILE A 69 -5.39 -0.71 -5.78
N GLY A 70 -4.24 -0.17 -5.37
CA GLY A 70 -3.02 -0.17 -6.16
C GLY A 70 -2.55 -1.58 -6.50
N ILE A 71 -2.59 -2.50 -5.53
CA ILE A 71 -2.26 -3.92 -5.74
C ILE A 71 -3.24 -4.55 -6.74
N LEU A 72 -4.56 -4.37 -6.55
CA LEU A 72 -5.59 -4.89 -7.44
C LEU A 72 -5.44 -4.35 -8.87
N TYR A 73 -5.08 -3.07 -9.00
CA TYR A 73 -4.80 -2.44 -10.28
C TYR A 73 -3.61 -3.11 -10.98
N VAL A 74 -2.51 -3.36 -10.26
CA VAL A 74 -1.33 -4.04 -10.81
C VAL A 74 -1.69 -5.46 -11.26
N PHE A 75 -2.51 -6.19 -10.50
CA PHE A 75 -2.92 -7.54 -10.89
C PHE A 75 -3.82 -7.56 -12.13
N THR A 76 -4.80 -6.66 -12.21
CA THR A 76 -5.82 -6.65 -13.27
C THR A 76 -5.38 -5.98 -14.57
N ARG A 77 -4.61 -4.89 -14.48
CA ARG A 77 -4.27 -4.06 -15.66
C ARG A 77 -2.92 -4.39 -16.28
N VAL A 78 -1.96 -4.86 -15.50
CA VAL A 78 -0.62 -5.16 -16.03
C VAL A 78 -0.65 -6.54 -16.68
N LYS A 79 -0.38 -6.62 -17.99
CA LYS A 79 -0.25 -7.90 -18.68
C LYS A 79 1.03 -8.61 -18.23
N SER A 80 0.89 -9.86 -17.80
CA SER A 80 2.02 -10.69 -17.38
C SER A 80 2.53 -11.58 -18.50
N ARG A 81 3.83 -11.87 -18.49
CA ARG A 81 4.45 -12.99 -19.20
C ARG A 81 5.11 -13.95 -18.21
N LYS A 82 5.18 -15.23 -18.57
CA LYS A 82 5.90 -16.24 -17.78
C LYS A 82 7.34 -15.81 -17.57
#